data_AF-A0AAI9VBX4-F1
#
_entry.id   AF-A0AAI9VBX4-F1
#
_cell.length_a   1.000
_cell.length_b   1.000
_cell.length_c   1.000
_cell.angle_alpha   90.00
_cell.angle_beta   90.00
_cell.angle_gamma   90.00
#
_symmetry.space_group_name_H-M   'P 1'
#
loop_
_entity.id
_entity.type
_entity.pdbx_description
1 polymer ?
#
loop_
_entity_poly.entity_id
_entity_poly.type
_entity_poly.pdbx_seq_one_letter_code
_entity_poly.pdbx_strand_id
1 'polypeptide(L)'
;MDAGKAAQVLRKIEDLNENHEISIVRLSEPISSAVAQESRQRTSDASNASQDAATPASLEADLEHYKELFAKLRFSYVEQVTKEKFIRAIVGDPPVIVTPQENLELEKANLEAKAQLKALKVEVADMVTELERKGKELAKRYNNVSLDTTKLRELPDKISELEEQVAELKESQAPGQSPMMNLPLARTLELVDEKKRQQQQLDRELEQLQAKVPRKRKELERLQAELMPLEAKRQNSTAAAKEARRRKDRAGGDADDLEERGRWLRASEAALKQMLDIQG
;
A
#
# COMPACT_ATOMS: atom_id res chain seq x y z
N MET A 1 -4.06 15.60 -10.83
CA MET A 1 -5.28 16.21 -10.28
C MET A 1 -4.80 17.34 -9.38
N ASP A 2 -5.12 18.60 -9.68
CA ASP A 2 -4.57 19.73 -8.91
C ASP A 2 -5.11 19.69 -7.47
N ALA A 3 -4.26 19.38 -6.49
CA ALA A 3 -4.62 19.39 -5.06
C ALA A 3 -5.28 20.73 -4.65
N GLY A 4 -4.87 21.84 -5.29
CA GLY A 4 -5.49 23.16 -5.10
C GLY A 4 -6.97 23.24 -5.53
N LYS A 5 -7.38 22.51 -6.57
CA LYS A 5 -8.80 22.45 -6.98
C LYS A 5 -9.64 21.66 -5.97
N ALA A 6 -9.12 20.55 -5.45
CA ALA A 6 -9.80 19.76 -4.43
C ALA A 6 -10.01 20.56 -3.13
N ALA A 7 -8.98 21.28 -2.67
CA ALA A 7 -9.07 22.15 -1.49
C ALA A 7 -10.05 23.32 -1.70
N GLN A 8 -10.10 23.90 -2.90
CA GLN A 8 -11.06 24.98 -3.21
C GLN A 8 -12.50 24.47 -3.23
N VAL A 9 -12.73 23.25 -3.71
CA VAL A 9 -14.05 22.60 -3.69
C VAL A 9 -14.48 22.28 -2.26
N LEU A 10 -13.58 21.73 -1.44
CA LEU A 10 -13.84 21.46 -0.01
C LEU A 10 -14.26 22.73 0.73
N ARG A 11 -13.51 23.82 0.60
CA ARG A 11 -13.87 25.10 1.22
C ARG A 11 -15.25 25.59 0.80
N LYS A 12 -15.56 25.51 -0.51
CA LYS A 12 -16.90 25.89 -1.00
C LYS A 12 -18.01 25.02 -0.41
N ILE A 13 -17.76 23.72 -0.22
CA ILE A 13 -18.74 22.81 0.40
C ILE A 13 -18.92 23.14 1.89
N GLU A 14 -17.83 23.40 2.61
CA GLU A 14 -17.86 23.82 4.01
C GLU A 14 -18.61 25.14 4.19
N ASP A 15 -18.28 26.16 3.37
CA ASP A 15 -18.97 27.45 3.36
C ASP A 15 -20.48 27.30 3.08
N LEU A 16 -20.86 26.42 2.15
CA LEU A 16 -22.27 26.18 1.84
C LEU A 16 -23.00 25.48 2.98
N ASN A 17 -22.33 24.56 3.67
CA ASN A 17 -22.91 23.80 4.79
C ASN A 17 -23.11 24.69 6.03
N GLU A 18 -22.15 25.55 6.34
CA GLU A 18 -22.25 26.52 7.46
C GLU A 18 -23.37 27.53 7.24
N ASN A 19 -23.53 28.01 5.99
CA ASN A 19 -24.56 28.99 5.66
C ASN A 19 -25.97 28.37 5.52
N HIS A 20 -26.08 27.05 5.33
CA HIS A 20 -27.35 26.36 5.09
C HIS A 20 -27.51 25.12 5.98
N GLU A 21 -27.39 25.29 7.30
CA GLU A 21 -27.75 24.25 8.25
C GLU A 21 -29.28 23.96 8.18
N ILE A 22 -29.67 23.03 7.31
CA ILE A 22 -31.06 22.56 7.17
C ILE A 22 -31.32 21.57 8.32
N SER A 23 -31.59 22.10 9.50
CA SER A 23 -32.11 21.31 10.62
C SER A 23 -33.62 21.47 10.70
N ILE A 24 -34.35 20.36 10.62
CA ILE A 24 -35.81 20.31 10.82
C ILE A 24 -36.18 21.01 12.13
N VAL A 25 -35.34 20.89 13.16
CA VAL A 25 -35.53 21.50 14.48
C VAL A 25 -35.49 23.03 14.42
N ARG A 26 -34.54 23.61 13.67
CA ARG A 26 -34.48 25.08 13.47
C ARG A 26 -35.61 25.60 12.60
N LEU A 27 -36.05 24.81 11.62
CA LEU A 27 -37.18 25.17 10.77
C LEU A 27 -38.52 25.08 11.50
N SER A 28 -38.64 24.19 12.50
CA SER A 28 -39.85 24.07 13.34
C SER A 28 -39.94 25.09 14.47
N GLU A 29 -38.82 25.71 14.87
CA GLU A 29 -38.77 26.65 16.00
C GLU A 29 -39.72 27.86 15.86
N PRO A 30 -39.90 28.50 14.69
CA PRO A 30 -40.90 29.55 14.50
C PRO A 30 -42.34 29.06 14.64
N ILE A 31 -42.61 27.80 14.29
CA ILE A 31 -43.96 27.20 14.35
C ILE A 31 -44.28 26.83 15.80
N SER A 32 -43.35 26.17 16.50
CA SER A 32 -43.51 25.82 17.91
C SER A 32 -43.62 27.05 18.82
N SER A 33 -42.86 28.12 18.54
CA SER A 33 -42.92 29.37 19.30
C SER A 33 -44.24 30.13 19.10
N ALA A 34 -44.80 30.13 17.89
CA ALA A 34 -46.11 30.73 17.62
C ALA A 34 -47.25 30.00 18.36
N VAL A 35 -47.25 28.67 18.36
CA VAL A 35 -48.24 27.85 19.09
C VAL A 35 -48.10 28.03 20.61
N ALA A 36 -46.89 28.20 21.13
CA ALA A 36 -46.64 28.50 22.54
C ALA A 36 -47.10 29.90 22.98
N GLN A 37 -47.18 30.88 22.07
CA GLN A 37 -47.70 32.21 22.37
C GLN A 37 -49.24 32.25 22.42
N GLU A 38 -49.94 31.56 21.51
CA GLU A 38 -51.41 31.51 21.51
C GLU A 38 -52.00 30.73 22.70
N SER A 39 -51.30 29.69 23.16
CA SER A 39 -51.71 28.85 24.29
C SER A 39 -51.58 29.53 25.66
N ARG A 40 -50.74 30.57 25.80
CA ARG A 40 -50.59 31.35 27.05
C ARG A 40 -51.83 32.19 27.39
N GLN A 41 -52.73 32.44 26.45
CA GLN A 41 -53.93 33.25 26.66
C GLN A 41 -55.19 32.44 27.03
N ARG A 42 -55.11 31.10 27.02
CA ARG A 42 -56.23 30.22 27.40
C ARG A 42 -55.78 29.20 28.45
N THR A 43 -55.85 29.61 29.71
CA THR A 43 -55.54 28.76 30.87
C THR A 43 -56.73 27.86 31.21
N SER A 44 -56.91 26.77 30.47
CA SER A 44 -57.60 25.58 31.01
C SER A 44 -57.32 24.34 30.16
N ASP A 45 -56.51 23.46 30.74
CA ASP A 45 -56.54 22.01 30.55
C ASP A 45 -56.14 21.44 29.16
N ALA A 46 -55.12 22.01 28.52
CA ALA A 46 -54.41 21.34 27.42
C ALA A 46 -52.96 21.05 27.84
N SER A 47 -52.60 19.77 27.78
CA SER A 47 -51.34 19.18 28.25
C SER A 47 -50.09 19.94 27.79
N ASN A 48 -49.30 20.44 28.75
CA ASN A 48 -47.97 21.06 28.56
C ASN A 48 -46.87 20.04 28.15
N ALA A 49 -47.19 19.00 27.38
CA ALA A 49 -46.27 17.90 27.10
C ALA A 49 -45.23 18.20 26.00
N SER A 50 -45.39 19.28 25.24
CA SER A 50 -44.58 19.58 24.04
C SER A 50 -43.36 20.50 24.29
N GLN A 51 -42.92 20.67 25.54
CA GLN A 51 -41.74 21.49 25.87
C GLN A 51 -40.43 20.69 25.95
N ASP A 52 -40.46 19.36 25.86
CA ASP A 52 -39.23 18.58 25.76
C ASP A 52 -38.61 18.71 24.36
N ALA A 53 -37.29 18.89 24.34
CA ALA A 53 -36.49 19.23 23.16
C ALA A 53 -36.99 18.52 21.89
N ALA A 54 -37.33 19.30 20.86
CA ALA A 54 -37.87 18.82 19.60
C ALA A 54 -36.90 17.81 18.96
N THR A 55 -37.15 16.53 19.20
CA THR A 55 -36.48 15.42 18.53
C THR A 55 -37.36 14.97 17.38
N PRO A 56 -36.79 14.39 16.31
CA PRO A 56 -37.59 13.89 15.19
C PRO A 56 -38.70 12.92 15.61
N ALA A 57 -38.45 12.09 16.63
CA ALA A 57 -39.43 11.16 17.18
C ALA A 57 -40.54 11.85 18.00
N SER A 58 -40.23 12.95 18.70
CA SER A 58 -41.25 13.70 19.45
C SER A 58 -42.19 14.45 18.51
N LEU A 59 -41.69 14.95 17.36
CA LEU A 59 -42.51 15.62 16.35
C LEU A 59 -43.59 14.70 15.75
N GLU A 60 -43.28 13.42 15.54
CA GLU A 60 -44.25 12.46 15.01
C GLU A 60 -45.36 12.18 16.02
N ALA A 61 -45.00 11.97 17.29
CA ALA A 61 -45.95 11.82 18.39
C ALA A 61 -46.83 13.07 18.59
N ASP A 62 -46.24 14.27 18.48
CA ASP A 62 -46.99 15.52 18.55
C ASP A 62 -48.01 15.65 17.41
N LEU A 63 -47.63 15.27 16.18
CA LEU A 63 -48.56 15.29 15.04
C LEU A 63 -49.74 14.34 15.22
N GLU A 64 -49.52 13.15 15.78
CA GLU A 64 -50.59 12.22 16.13
C GLU A 64 -51.50 12.79 17.22
N HIS A 65 -50.90 13.34 18.28
CA HIS A 65 -51.63 13.99 19.35
C HIS A 65 -52.52 15.14 18.84
N TYR A 66 -51.99 16.03 18.00
CA TYR A 66 -52.76 17.13 17.42
C TYR A 66 -53.89 16.63 16.51
N LYS A 67 -53.67 15.58 15.71
CA LYS A 67 -54.73 14.98 14.90
C LYS A 67 -55.91 14.50 15.76
N GLU A 68 -55.62 13.83 16.87
CA GLU A 68 -56.66 13.40 17.81
C GLU A 68 -57.35 14.57 18.51
N LEU A 69 -56.58 15.56 18.97
CA LEU A 69 -57.10 16.77 19.62
C LEU A 69 -58.06 17.52 18.69
N PHE A 70 -57.65 17.78 17.45
CA PHE A 70 -58.50 18.47 16.47
C PHE A 70 -59.72 17.64 16.07
N ALA A 71 -59.61 16.32 15.99
CA ALA A 71 -60.77 15.46 15.74
C ALA A 71 -61.81 15.58 16.87
N LYS A 72 -61.37 15.56 18.14
CA LYS A 72 -62.22 15.75 19.32
C LYS A 72 -62.81 17.16 19.37
N LEU A 73 -62.00 18.18 19.13
CA LEU A 73 -62.43 19.58 19.12
C LEU A 73 -63.47 19.85 18.03
N ARG A 74 -63.29 19.28 16.83
CA ARG A 74 -64.26 19.38 15.73
C ARG A 74 -65.61 18.80 16.14
N PHE A 75 -65.63 17.63 16.79
CA PHE A 75 -66.88 17.01 17.25
C PHE A 75 -67.57 17.87 18.31
N SER A 76 -66.83 18.27 19.35
CA SER A 76 -67.35 19.11 20.44
C SER A 76 -67.87 20.47 19.93
N TYR A 77 -67.14 21.14 19.04
CA TYR A 77 -67.54 22.41 18.46
C TYR A 77 -68.83 22.30 17.63
N VAL A 78 -68.91 21.31 16.74
CA VAL A 78 -70.11 21.10 15.92
C VAL A 78 -71.31 20.78 16.79
N GLU A 79 -71.14 19.95 17.82
CA GLU A 79 -72.21 19.64 18.78
C GLU A 79 -72.65 20.88 19.56
N GLN A 80 -71.70 21.68 20.06
CA GLN A 80 -72.02 22.88 20.83
C GLN A 80 -72.73 23.94 19.98
N VAL A 81 -72.22 24.22 18.79
CA VAL A 81 -72.82 25.20 17.88
C VAL A 81 -74.19 24.74 17.39
N THR A 82 -74.41 23.44 17.16
CA THR A 82 -75.73 22.93 16.78
C THR A 82 -76.72 23.03 17.93
N LYS A 83 -76.32 22.68 19.16
CA LYS A 83 -77.14 22.88 20.37
C LYS A 83 -77.52 24.34 20.57
N GLU A 84 -76.54 25.25 20.50
CA GLU A 84 -76.78 26.68 20.67
C GLU A 84 -77.71 27.24 19.60
N LYS A 85 -77.44 26.94 18.31
CA LYS A 85 -78.30 27.37 17.19
C LYS A 85 -79.72 26.83 17.33
N PHE A 86 -79.88 25.58 17.77
CA PHE A 86 -81.19 24.98 18.00
C PHE A 86 -81.96 25.70 19.11
N ILE A 87 -81.32 25.92 20.27
CA ILE A 87 -81.93 26.66 21.39
C ILE A 87 -82.31 28.09 20.95
N ARG A 88 -81.43 28.76 20.21
CA ARG A 88 -81.70 30.11 19.71
C ARG A 88 -82.86 30.15 18.71
N ALA A 89 -83.00 29.13 17.87
CA ALA A 89 -84.09 29.03 16.90
C ALA A 89 -85.45 28.81 17.57
N ILE A 90 -85.52 28.03 18.67
CA ILE A 90 -86.76 27.76 19.39
C ILE A 90 -87.14 28.83 20.42
N VAL A 91 -86.15 29.52 21.02
CA VAL A 91 -86.36 30.56 22.05
C VAL A 91 -86.41 31.98 21.43
N GLY A 92 -85.91 32.16 20.21
CA GLY A 92 -85.94 33.46 19.52
C GLY A 92 -87.35 33.93 19.21
N ASP A 93 -87.58 35.24 19.29
CA ASP A 93 -88.84 35.89 18.93
C ASP A 93 -88.63 36.84 17.74
N PRO A 94 -89.13 36.54 16.53
CA PRO A 94 -89.97 35.38 16.17
C PRO A 94 -89.17 34.07 16.00
N PRO A 95 -89.80 32.90 16.22
CA PRO A 95 -89.14 31.60 16.07
C PRO A 95 -88.74 31.37 14.62
N VAL A 96 -87.50 30.89 14.43
CA VAL A 96 -86.97 30.60 13.09
C VAL A 96 -87.47 29.24 12.64
N ILE A 97 -88.46 29.24 11.73
CA ILE A 97 -89.00 28.03 11.12
C ILE A 97 -88.21 27.78 9.82
N VAL A 98 -87.39 26.73 9.83
CA VAL A 98 -86.65 26.31 8.63
C VAL A 98 -87.63 25.75 7.61
N THR A 99 -87.68 26.35 6.42
CA THR A 99 -88.57 25.88 5.36
C THR A 99 -87.96 24.67 4.62
N PRO A 100 -88.79 23.79 4.02
CA PRO A 100 -88.28 22.68 3.21
C PRO A 100 -87.40 23.16 2.05
N GLN A 101 -87.66 24.36 1.51
CA GLN A 101 -86.86 24.95 0.43
C GLN A 101 -85.47 25.36 0.91
N GLU A 102 -85.37 26.02 2.06
CA GLU A 102 -84.09 26.37 2.69
C GLU A 102 -83.23 25.14 3.00
N ASN A 103 -83.86 24.05 3.46
CA ASN A 103 -83.15 22.78 3.67
C ASN A 103 -82.58 22.23 2.37
N LEU A 104 -83.34 22.24 1.28
CA LEU A 104 -82.87 21.77 -0.03
C LEU A 104 -81.72 22.64 -0.58
N GLU A 105 -81.75 23.96 -0.34
CA GLU A 105 -80.67 24.86 -0.73
C GLU A 105 -79.39 24.63 0.11
N LEU A 106 -79.54 24.46 1.43
CA LEU A 106 -78.43 24.12 2.33
C LEU A 106 -77.83 22.74 2.04
N GLU A 107 -78.65 21.76 1.64
CA GLU A 107 -78.18 20.45 1.21
C GLU A 107 -77.34 20.55 -0.06
N LYS A 108 -77.79 21.32 -1.06
CA LYS A 108 -77.02 21.57 -2.29
C LYS A 108 -75.68 22.25 -1.99
N ALA A 109 -75.69 23.32 -1.20
CA ALA A 109 -74.46 24.03 -0.82
C ALA A 109 -73.50 23.13 -0.02
N ASN A 110 -74.02 22.29 0.89
CA ASN A 110 -73.20 21.32 1.62
C ASN A 110 -72.61 20.24 0.70
N LEU A 111 -73.35 19.78 -0.31
CA LEU A 111 -72.84 18.81 -1.29
C LEU A 111 -71.69 19.40 -2.11
N GLU A 112 -71.82 20.65 -2.56
CA GLU A 112 -70.76 21.37 -3.28
C GLU A 112 -69.52 21.57 -2.40
N ALA A 113 -69.70 22.10 -1.18
CA ALA A 113 -68.60 22.30 -0.24
C ALA A 113 -67.92 20.96 0.14
N LYS A 114 -68.69 19.89 0.29
CA LYS A 114 -68.16 18.55 0.56
C LYS A 114 -67.40 17.98 -0.63
N ALA A 115 -67.81 18.26 -1.86
CA ALA A 115 -67.08 17.87 -3.06
C ALA A 115 -65.74 18.62 -3.16
N GLN A 116 -65.74 19.93 -2.93
CA GLN A 116 -64.52 20.75 -2.89
C GLN A 116 -63.55 20.28 -1.79
N LEU A 117 -64.06 20.04 -0.58
CA LEU A 117 -63.24 19.53 0.52
C LEU A 117 -62.64 18.15 0.21
N LYS A 118 -63.38 17.27 -0.49
CA LYS A 118 -62.84 15.97 -0.92
C LYS A 118 -61.73 16.14 -1.94
N ALA A 119 -61.89 17.03 -2.92
CA ALA A 119 -60.86 17.30 -3.92
C ALA A 119 -59.57 17.84 -3.26
N LEU A 120 -59.69 18.84 -2.38
CA LEU A 120 -58.57 19.40 -1.63
C LEU A 120 -57.88 18.35 -0.74
N LYS A 121 -58.64 17.43 -0.11
CA LYS A 121 -58.05 16.34 0.68
C LYS A 121 -57.20 15.40 -0.16
N VAL A 122 -57.63 15.08 -1.37
CA VAL A 122 -56.86 14.25 -2.29
C VAL A 122 -55.60 14.99 -2.73
N GLU A 123 -55.72 16.27 -3.13
CA GLU A 123 -54.57 17.10 -3.51
C GLU A 123 -53.52 17.21 -2.39
N VAL A 124 -53.97 17.45 -1.15
CA VAL A 124 -53.06 17.51 0.00
C VAL A 124 -52.42 16.15 0.27
N ALA A 125 -53.16 15.05 0.15
CA ALA A 125 -52.60 13.71 0.30
C ALA A 125 -51.52 13.42 -0.76
N ASP A 126 -51.80 13.74 -2.02
CA ASP A 126 -50.85 13.58 -3.11
C ASP A 126 -49.59 14.44 -2.89
N MET A 127 -49.76 15.69 -2.47
CA MET A 127 -48.64 16.58 -2.14
C MET A 127 -47.79 16.04 -0.99
N VAL A 128 -48.40 15.46 0.05
CA VAL A 128 -47.67 14.82 1.15
C VAL A 128 -46.86 13.62 0.64
N THR A 129 -47.44 12.77 -0.21
CA THR A 129 -46.70 11.62 -0.77
C THR A 129 -45.52 12.04 -1.64
N GLU A 130 -45.68 13.11 -2.44
CA GLU A 130 -44.59 13.67 -3.24
C GLU A 130 -43.50 14.31 -2.37
N LEU A 131 -43.88 14.99 -1.29
CA LEU A 131 -42.94 15.54 -0.32
C LEU A 131 -42.14 14.44 0.38
N GLU A 132 -42.78 13.35 0.79
CA GLU A 132 -42.08 12.19 1.38
C GLU A 132 -41.11 11.54 0.39
N ARG A 133 -41.52 11.39 -0.88
CA ARG A 133 -40.67 10.84 -1.94
C ARG A 133 -39.43 11.72 -2.15
N LYS A 134 -39.64 13.04 -2.30
CA LYS A 134 -38.55 14.01 -2.45
C LYS A 134 -37.66 14.07 -1.22
N GLY A 135 -38.23 13.97 -0.01
CA GLY A 135 -37.50 13.92 1.25
C GLY A 135 -36.56 12.72 1.32
N LYS A 136 -37.05 11.52 0.98
CA LYS A 136 -36.24 10.29 0.91
C LYS A 136 -35.12 10.39 -0.14
N GLU A 137 -35.40 10.99 -1.28
CA GLU A 137 -34.41 11.20 -2.33
C GLU A 137 -33.33 12.22 -1.91
N LEU A 138 -33.74 13.33 -1.28
CA LEU A 138 -32.84 14.34 -0.75
C LEU A 138 -31.93 13.76 0.34
N ALA A 139 -32.47 12.97 1.27
CA ALA A 139 -31.68 12.31 2.31
C ALA A 139 -30.60 11.38 1.72
N LYS A 140 -30.93 10.61 0.68
CA LYS A 140 -29.94 9.78 -0.03
C LYS A 140 -28.86 10.62 -0.69
N ARG A 141 -29.24 11.69 -1.40
CA ARG A 141 -28.29 12.61 -2.05
C ARG A 141 -27.37 13.27 -1.02
N TYR A 142 -27.92 13.73 0.09
CA TYR A 142 -27.17 14.34 1.19
C TYR A 142 -26.14 13.35 1.77
N ASN A 143 -26.55 12.11 2.05
CA ASN A 143 -25.64 11.08 2.54
C ASN A 143 -24.49 10.80 1.56
N ASN A 144 -24.79 10.72 0.26
CA ASN A 144 -23.75 10.52 -0.76
C ASN A 144 -22.76 11.70 -0.80
N VAL A 145 -23.26 12.94 -0.79
CA VAL A 145 -22.42 14.15 -0.76
C VAL A 145 -21.57 14.18 0.51
N SER A 146 -22.14 13.81 1.66
CA SER A 146 -21.39 13.72 2.92
C SER A 146 -20.26 12.69 2.84
N LEU A 147 -20.53 11.51 2.28
CA LEU A 147 -19.50 10.46 2.09
C LEU A 147 -18.43 10.89 1.08
N ASP A 148 -18.80 11.58 0.01
CA ASP A 148 -17.82 12.05 -0.96
C ASP A 148 -17.01 13.23 -0.41
N THR A 149 -17.59 14.04 0.47
CA THR A 149 -16.88 15.12 1.18
C THR A 149 -15.84 14.54 2.14
N THR A 150 -16.15 13.47 2.87
CA THR A 150 -15.14 12.82 3.74
C THR A 150 -14.01 12.21 2.91
N LYS A 151 -14.32 11.52 1.81
CA LYS A 151 -13.29 11.00 0.89
C LYS A 151 -12.42 12.13 0.33
N LEU A 152 -13.03 13.25 -0.08
CA LEU A 152 -12.31 14.40 -0.62
C LEU A 152 -11.37 15.02 0.43
N ARG A 153 -11.71 14.91 1.72
CA ARG A 153 -10.87 15.35 2.84
C ARG A 153 -9.65 14.46 3.06
N GLU A 154 -9.80 13.14 2.89
CA GLU A 154 -8.72 12.16 3.08
C GLU A 154 -7.77 12.02 1.87
N LEU A 155 -8.28 12.31 0.66
CA LEU A 155 -7.53 12.09 -0.58
C LEU A 155 -6.20 12.87 -0.66
N PRO A 156 -6.12 14.16 -0.26
CA PRO A 156 -4.87 14.91 -0.30
C PRO A 156 -3.76 14.27 0.54
N ASP A 157 -4.08 13.81 1.75
CA ASP A 157 -3.11 13.18 2.65
C ASP A 157 -2.60 11.87 2.04
N LYS A 158 -3.51 11.03 1.54
CA LYS A 158 -3.17 9.78 0.83
C LYS A 158 -2.31 10.02 -0.42
N ILE A 159 -2.56 11.11 -1.15
CA ILE A 159 -1.75 11.48 -2.31
C ILE A 159 -0.34 11.89 -1.85
N SER A 160 -0.24 12.69 -0.79
CA SER A 160 1.06 13.09 -0.22
C SER A 160 1.86 11.87 0.25
N GLU A 161 1.23 10.93 0.95
CA GLU A 161 1.86 9.68 1.39
C GLU A 161 2.36 8.84 0.20
N LEU A 162 1.56 8.71 -0.86
CA LEU A 162 1.96 7.99 -2.07
C LEU A 162 3.09 8.71 -2.82
N GLU A 163 3.09 10.04 -2.85
CA GLU A 163 4.17 10.83 -3.45
C GLU A 163 5.48 10.65 -2.69
N GLU A 164 5.45 10.62 -1.35
CA GLU A 164 6.59 10.33 -0.50
C GLU A 164 7.12 8.91 -0.72
N GLN A 165 6.25 7.90 -0.74
CA GLN A 165 6.62 6.52 -1.04
C GLN A 165 7.24 6.38 -2.44
N VAL A 166 6.70 7.09 -3.44
CA VAL A 166 7.26 7.10 -4.79
C VAL A 166 8.64 7.78 -4.80
N ALA A 167 8.84 8.83 -4.01
CA ALA A 167 10.14 9.48 -3.87
C ALA A 167 11.17 8.54 -3.21
N GLU A 168 10.80 7.85 -2.13
CA GLU A 168 11.63 6.85 -1.44
C GLU A 168 11.98 5.68 -2.36
N LEU A 169 11.02 5.18 -3.14
CA LEU A 169 11.26 4.13 -4.13
C LEU A 169 12.19 4.61 -5.24
N LYS A 170 12.07 5.85 -5.69
CA LYS A 170 12.99 6.43 -6.68
C LYS A 170 14.40 6.64 -6.11
N GLU A 171 14.51 7.01 -4.85
CA GLU A 171 15.81 7.18 -4.17
C GLU A 171 16.49 5.84 -3.93
N SER A 172 15.75 4.82 -3.47
CA SER A 172 16.27 3.45 -3.33
C SER A 172 16.63 2.80 -4.68
N GLN A 173 15.93 3.20 -5.76
CA GLN A 173 16.25 2.78 -7.13
C GLN A 173 17.36 3.64 -7.78
N ALA A 174 17.74 4.78 -7.17
CA ALA A 174 18.85 5.60 -7.63
C ALA A 174 20.13 4.76 -7.67
N PRO A 175 21.00 4.94 -8.68
CA PRO A 175 22.19 4.11 -8.87
C PRO A 175 23.06 4.11 -7.61
N GLY A 176 23.01 3.02 -6.85
CA GLY A 176 23.92 2.78 -5.75
C GLY A 176 25.36 2.54 -6.25
N GLN A 177 26.28 2.23 -5.34
CA GLN A 177 27.69 1.96 -5.67
C GLN A 177 27.93 0.86 -6.72
N SER A 178 26.92 0.04 -7.06
CA SER A 178 27.01 -1.02 -8.07
C SER A 178 26.02 -0.78 -9.23
N PRO A 179 26.45 -0.13 -10.32
CA PRO A 179 25.64 0.17 -11.50
C PRO A 179 24.98 -1.07 -12.15
N MET A 180 25.54 -2.26 -11.94
CA MET A 180 25.00 -3.51 -12.48
C MET A 180 23.75 -4.03 -11.76
N MET A 181 23.48 -3.59 -10.52
CA MET A 181 22.30 -4.01 -9.76
C MET A 181 21.06 -3.16 -10.06
N ASN A 182 21.23 -1.99 -10.69
CA ASN A 182 20.15 -1.06 -11.00
C ASN A 182 19.86 -1.01 -12.50
N LEU A 183 20.09 -2.12 -13.20
CA LEU A 183 19.82 -2.24 -14.62
C LEU A 183 18.33 -2.54 -14.85
N PRO A 184 17.72 -1.97 -15.91
CA PRO A 184 16.38 -2.36 -16.34
C PRO A 184 16.31 -3.88 -16.59
N LEU A 185 15.15 -4.48 -16.37
CA LEU A 185 14.94 -5.94 -16.49
C LEU A 185 15.44 -6.52 -17.83
N ALA A 186 15.24 -5.80 -18.93
CA ALA A 186 15.75 -6.23 -20.24
C ALA A 186 17.29 -6.39 -20.24
N ARG A 187 18.00 -5.44 -19.64
CA ARG A 187 19.45 -5.41 -19.61
C ARG A 187 20.04 -6.41 -18.59
N THR A 188 19.34 -6.69 -17.50
CA THR A 188 19.74 -7.76 -16.58
C THR A 188 19.61 -9.14 -17.22
N LEU A 189 18.55 -9.38 -18.00
CA LEU A 189 18.37 -10.63 -18.75
C LEU A 189 19.51 -10.85 -19.76
N GLU A 190 19.87 -9.81 -20.53
CA GLU A 190 21.02 -9.87 -21.45
C GLU A 190 22.32 -10.22 -20.74
N LEU A 191 22.59 -9.60 -19.57
CA LEU A 191 23.78 -9.86 -18.77
C LEU A 191 23.79 -11.28 -18.19
N VAL A 192 22.64 -11.78 -17.75
CA VAL A 192 22.50 -13.16 -17.26
C VAL A 192 22.79 -14.16 -18.39
N ASP A 193 22.27 -13.91 -19.59
CA ASP A 193 22.53 -14.78 -20.74
C ASP A 193 24.00 -14.76 -21.16
N GLU A 194 24.64 -13.59 -21.15
CA GLU A 194 26.07 -13.46 -21.40
C GLU A 194 26.90 -14.22 -20.35
N LYS A 195 26.56 -14.09 -19.06
CA LYS A 195 27.25 -14.81 -17.99
C LYS A 195 27.04 -16.32 -18.08
N LYS A 196 25.85 -16.78 -18.46
CA LYS A 196 25.59 -18.20 -18.73
C LYS A 196 26.43 -18.73 -19.90
N ARG A 197 26.60 -17.96 -20.97
CA ARG A 197 27.48 -18.33 -22.09
C ARG A 197 28.94 -18.43 -21.65
N GLN A 198 29.43 -17.47 -20.87
CA GLN A 198 30.78 -17.49 -20.30
C GLN A 198 30.99 -18.70 -19.40
N GLN A 199 30.01 -19.03 -18.55
CA GLN A 199 30.07 -20.20 -17.68
C GLN A 199 30.14 -21.50 -18.49
N GLN A 200 29.30 -21.65 -19.52
CA GLN A 200 29.33 -22.81 -20.41
C GLN A 200 30.66 -22.93 -21.18
N GLN A 201 31.29 -21.82 -21.56
CA GLN A 201 32.62 -21.83 -22.19
C GLN A 201 33.68 -22.32 -21.21
N LEU A 202 33.69 -21.78 -19.99
CA LEU A 202 34.62 -22.19 -18.93
C LEU A 202 34.44 -23.66 -18.54
N ASP A 203 33.21 -24.14 -18.47
CA ASP A 203 32.93 -25.55 -18.18
C ASP A 203 33.50 -26.47 -19.28
N ARG A 204 33.35 -26.08 -20.56
CA ARG A 204 33.96 -26.82 -21.68
C ARG A 204 35.49 -26.80 -21.64
N GLU A 205 36.09 -25.66 -21.28
CA GLU A 205 37.55 -25.55 -21.12
C GLU A 205 38.04 -26.42 -19.96
N LEU A 206 37.32 -26.44 -18.84
CA LEU A 206 37.58 -27.30 -17.69
C LEU A 206 37.50 -28.78 -18.07
N GLU A 207 36.46 -29.20 -18.78
CA GLU A 207 36.32 -30.59 -19.28
C GLU A 207 37.49 -30.97 -20.19
N GLN A 208 37.89 -30.08 -21.11
CA GLN A 208 39.03 -30.33 -22.00
C GLN A 208 40.35 -30.44 -21.23
N LEU A 209 40.57 -29.60 -20.22
CA LEU A 209 41.76 -29.66 -19.37
C LEU A 209 41.75 -30.93 -18.52
N GLN A 210 40.61 -31.27 -17.89
CA GLN A 210 40.44 -32.51 -17.13
C GLN A 210 40.71 -33.75 -17.99
N ALA A 211 40.32 -33.76 -19.26
CA ALA A 211 40.63 -34.85 -20.19
C ALA A 211 42.12 -34.93 -20.56
N LYS A 212 42.84 -33.79 -20.58
CA LYS A 212 44.28 -33.73 -20.89
C LYS A 212 45.17 -34.12 -19.72
N VAL A 213 44.75 -33.82 -18.47
CA VAL A 213 45.48 -34.16 -17.24
C VAL A 213 45.91 -35.64 -17.15
N PRO A 214 45.04 -36.65 -17.33
CA PRO A 214 45.44 -38.05 -17.21
C PRO A 214 46.40 -38.48 -18.31
N ARG A 215 46.28 -37.94 -19.53
CA ARG A 215 47.21 -38.22 -20.63
C ARG A 215 48.61 -37.68 -20.30
N LYS A 216 48.68 -36.42 -19.86
CA LYS A 216 49.95 -35.81 -19.44
C LYS A 216 50.56 -36.49 -18.22
N ARG A 217 49.73 -36.96 -17.29
CA ARG A 217 50.20 -37.76 -16.14
C ARG A 217 50.82 -39.09 -16.60
N LYS A 218 50.18 -39.81 -17.52
CA LYS A 218 50.75 -41.04 -18.11
C LYS A 218 52.03 -40.77 -18.90
N GLU A 219 52.10 -39.67 -19.65
CA GLU A 219 53.34 -39.25 -20.34
C GLU A 219 54.47 -38.96 -19.35
N LEU A 220 54.18 -38.26 -18.25
CA LEU A 220 55.15 -38.01 -17.18
C LEU A 220 55.61 -39.31 -16.51
N GLU A 221 54.69 -40.21 -16.17
CA GLU A 221 55.03 -41.52 -15.58
C GLU A 221 55.92 -42.35 -16.53
N ARG A 222 55.63 -42.33 -17.84
CA ARG A 222 56.46 -42.99 -18.85
C ARG A 222 57.85 -42.37 -18.95
N LEU A 223 57.94 -41.04 -19.07
CA LEU A 223 59.23 -40.35 -19.15
C LEU A 223 60.04 -40.58 -17.88
N GLN A 224 59.42 -40.57 -16.70
CA GLN A 224 60.07 -40.87 -15.43
C GLN A 224 60.61 -42.32 -15.41
N ALA A 225 59.83 -43.29 -15.91
CA ALA A 225 60.28 -44.67 -16.06
C ALA A 225 61.45 -44.82 -17.06
N GLU A 226 61.50 -44.01 -18.11
CA GLU A 226 62.62 -43.97 -19.08
C GLU A 226 63.86 -43.26 -18.51
N LEU A 227 63.68 -42.29 -17.61
CA LEU A 227 64.75 -41.50 -16.99
C LEU A 227 65.52 -42.32 -15.93
N MET A 228 64.82 -43.11 -15.11
CA MET A 228 65.42 -43.98 -14.08
C MET A 228 66.59 -44.86 -14.58
N PRO A 229 66.47 -45.64 -15.67
CA PRO A 229 67.58 -46.45 -16.18
C PRO A 229 68.68 -45.60 -16.81
N LEU A 230 68.38 -44.43 -17.37
CA LEU A 230 69.38 -43.50 -17.90
C LEU A 230 70.20 -42.86 -16.77
N GLU A 231 69.55 -42.47 -15.67
CA GLU A 231 70.22 -42.02 -14.46
C GLU A 231 71.09 -43.11 -13.84
N ALA A 232 70.60 -44.36 -13.76
CA ALA A 232 71.40 -45.49 -13.31
C ALA A 232 72.62 -45.73 -14.23
N LYS A 233 72.45 -45.66 -15.56
CA LYS A 233 73.57 -45.74 -16.52
C LYS A 233 74.54 -44.57 -16.36
N ARG A 234 74.06 -43.35 -16.10
CA ARG A 234 74.92 -42.18 -15.82
C ARG A 234 75.70 -42.37 -14.52
N GLN A 235 75.04 -42.84 -13.45
CA GLN A 235 75.71 -43.14 -12.18
C GLN A 235 76.77 -44.23 -12.36
N ASN A 236 76.46 -45.32 -13.05
CA ASN A 236 77.40 -46.41 -13.31
C ASN A 236 78.58 -45.97 -14.19
N SER A 237 78.35 -45.18 -15.24
CA SER A 237 79.43 -44.63 -16.08
C SER A 237 80.30 -43.60 -15.34
N THR A 238 79.72 -42.74 -14.52
CA THR A 238 80.49 -41.81 -13.67
C THR A 238 81.28 -42.54 -12.59
N ALA A 239 80.74 -43.61 -12.00
CA ALA A 239 81.46 -44.48 -11.07
C ALA A 239 82.61 -45.20 -11.78
N ALA A 240 82.36 -45.79 -12.95
CA ALA A 240 83.40 -46.43 -13.78
C ALA A 240 84.50 -45.43 -14.19
N ALA A 241 84.14 -44.21 -14.57
CA ALA A 241 85.11 -43.15 -14.89
C ALA A 241 85.93 -42.71 -13.67
N LYS A 242 85.31 -42.59 -12.49
CA LYS A 242 86.02 -42.31 -11.22
C LYS A 242 86.95 -43.46 -10.84
N GLU A 243 86.54 -44.71 -11.03
CA GLU A 243 87.39 -45.87 -10.80
C GLU A 243 88.54 -45.96 -11.81
N ALA A 244 88.30 -45.66 -13.09
CA ALA A 244 89.35 -45.60 -14.10
C ALA A 244 90.38 -44.50 -13.77
N ARG A 245 89.90 -43.33 -13.30
CA ARG A 245 90.77 -42.26 -12.80
C ARG A 245 91.59 -42.73 -11.58
N ARG A 246 90.96 -43.38 -10.60
CA ARG A 246 91.67 -43.97 -9.45
C ARG A 246 92.66 -45.07 -9.85
N ARG A 247 92.37 -45.88 -10.88
CA ARG A 247 93.30 -46.87 -11.42
C ARG A 247 94.49 -46.21 -12.12
N LYS A 248 94.27 -45.11 -12.87
CA LYS A 248 95.34 -44.30 -13.45
C LYS A 248 96.21 -43.66 -12.37
N ASP A 249 95.60 -43.09 -11.33
CA ASP A 249 96.33 -42.44 -10.24
C ASP A 249 97.14 -43.46 -9.39
N ARG A 250 96.68 -44.73 -9.30
CA ARG A 250 97.44 -45.82 -8.66
C ARG A 250 98.50 -46.45 -9.55
N ALA A 251 98.30 -46.48 -10.87
CA ALA A 251 99.29 -46.98 -11.83
C ALA A 251 100.39 -45.94 -12.15
N GLY A 252 100.21 -44.68 -11.75
CA GLY A 252 101.22 -43.62 -11.86
C GLY A 252 102.30 -43.64 -10.76
N GLY A 253 102.14 -44.48 -9.73
CA GLY A 253 103.09 -44.57 -8.60
C GLY A 253 104.44 -45.19 -8.96
N ASP A 254 104.52 -46.01 -10.00
CA ASP A 254 105.79 -46.63 -10.41
C ASP A 254 106.79 -45.63 -11.03
N ALA A 255 106.31 -44.45 -11.48
CA ALA A 255 107.18 -43.40 -12.02
C ALA A 255 107.80 -42.51 -10.92
N ASP A 256 107.04 -42.21 -9.86
CA ASP A 256 107.53 -41.40 -8.73
C ASP A 256 108.56 -42.17 -7.89
N ASP A 257 108.38 -43.48 -7.67
CA ASP A 257 109.36 -44.32 -6.97
C ASP A 257 110.72 -44.39 -7.71
N LEU A 258 110.69 -44.32 -9.04
CA LEU A 258 111.91 -44.27 -9.86
C LEU A 258 112.60 -42.89 -9.79
N GLU A 259 111.83 -41.80 -9.74
CA GLU A 259 112.38 -40.45 -9.57
C GLU A 259 112.98 -40.23 -8.17
N GLU A 260 112.35 -40.75 -7.12
CA GLU A 260 112.87 -40.68 -5.75
C GLU A 260 114.19 -41.45 -5.60
N ARG A 261 114.28 -42.65 -6.20
CA ARG A 261 115.56 -43.41 -6.26
C ARG A 261 116.62 -42.67 -7.06
N GLY A 262 116.25 -42.03 -8.17
CA GLY A 262 117.17 -41.22 -8.97
C GLY A 262 117.69 -39.98 -8.22
N ARG A 263 116.85 -39.33 -7.40
CA ARG A 263 117.26 -38.21 -6.54
C ARG A 263 118.15 -38.67 -5.40
N TRP A 264 117.86 -39.81 -4.78
CA TRP A 264 118.69 -40.37 -3.72
C TRP A 264 120.07 -40.79 -4.22
N LEU A 265 120.15 -41.44 -5.39
CA LEU A 265 121.43 -41.80 -6.01
C LEU A 265 122.26 -40.56 -6.39
N ARG A 266 121.63 -39.50 -6.90
CA ARG A 266 122.34 -38.23 -7.17
C ARG A 266 122.81 -37.53 -5.89
N ALA A 267 122.02 -37.57 -4.83
CA ALA A 267 122.38 -36.98 -3.54
C ALA A 267 123.51 -37.78 -2.85
N SER A 268 123.50 -39.11 -2.94
CA SER A 268 124.58 -39.95 -2.42
C SER A 268 125.86 -39.81 -3.24
N GLU A 269 125.78 -39.65 -4.56
CA GLU A 269 126.92 -39.31 -5.42
C GLU A 269 127.52 -37.95 -5.03
N ALA A 270 126.68 -36.93 -4.82
CA ALA A 270 127.13 -35.60 -4.41
C ALA A 270 127.80 -35.60 -3.02
N ALA A 271 127.25 -36.33 -2.06
CA ALA A 271 127.82 -36.47 -0.71
C ALA A 271 129.16 -37.23 -0.73
N LEU A 272 129.28 -38.29 -1.54
CA LEU A 272 130.54 -39.03 -1.70
C LEU A 272 131.62 -38.19 -2.39
N LYS A 273 131.25 -37.36 -3.39
CA LYS A 273 132.19 -36.41 -4.02
C LYS A 273 132.69 -35.34 -3.03
N GLN A 274 131.85 -34.86 -2.11
CA GLN A 274 132.26 -33.91 -1.07
C GLN A 274 133.18 -34.52 0.00
N MET A 275 133.08 -35.83 0.27
CA MET A 275 133.87 -36.48 1.33
C MET A 275 135.26 -36.96 0.89
N LEU A 276 135.50 -37.06 -0.42
CA LEU A 276 136.74 -37.59 -1.00
C LEU A 276 137.65 -36.51 -1.63
N ASP A 277 137.25 -35.23 -1.59
CA ASP A 277 138.02 -34.08 -2.10
C ASP A 277 138.61 -34.31 -3.51
N ILE A 278 137.81 -34.93 -4.39
CA ILE A 278 138.14 -35.14 -5.80
C ILE A 278 137.52 -34.00 -6.58
N GLN A 279 138.34 -33.08 -7.09
CA GLN A 279 137.90 -32.12 -8.11
C GLN A 279 137.59 -32.86 -9.42
N GLY A 280 136.33 -32.79 -9.84
CA GLY A 280 135.80 -33.38 -11.08
C GLY A 280 134.29 -33.20 -11.18
#